data_AF-X1D3W4-F1
#
_entry.id   AF-X1D3W4-F1
#
_cell.length_a   1.000
_cell.length_b   1.000
_cell.length_c   1.000
_cell.angle_alpha   90.00
_cell.angle_beta   90.00
_cell.angle_gamma   90.00
#
_symmetry.space_group_name_H-M   'P 1'
#
loop_
_entity.id
_entity.type
_entity.pdbx_description
1 polymer ?
#
loop_
_entity_poly.entity_id
_entity_poly.type
_entity_poly.pdbx_seq_one_letter_code
_entity_poly.pdbx_strand_id
1 'polypeptide(L)'
;MKIAQQNKSDHEKFIEKFAKYYTPIILLSSILVMTIPPLFGLRFVDWFYRGLILLVVSCPCALTLSTPLANIASLTKLAREGILVKGNKFIEELQNIEAFAFDKTGTLTEGKLKIFDILSYNGIS
;
A
#
# COMPACT_ATOMS: atom_id res chain seq x y z
N MET A 1 18.76 15.24 1.68
CA MET A 1 17.93 14.12 2.19
C MET A 1 16.42 14.38 2.04
N LYS A 2 15.95 15.02 0.95
CA LYS A 2 14.57 15.54 0.85
C LYS A 2 13.82 15.17 -0.45
N ILE A 3 14.35 14.27 -1.28
CA ILE A 3 13.72 13.88 -2.58
C ILE A 3 13.35 12.38 -2.62
N ALA A 4 13.77 11.56 -1.66
CA ALA A 4 13.44 10.14 -1.63
C ALA A 4 12.08 9.80 -0.96
N GLN A 5 11.44 10.76 -0.27
CA GLN A 5 10.18 10.53 0.45
C GLN A 5 8.91 10.77 -0.39
N GLN A 6 9.02 11.23 -1.64
CA GLN A 6 7.86 11.54 -2.49
C GLN A 6 7.13 10.30 -3.06
N ASN A 7 7.71 9.10 -2.93
CA ASN A 7 7.17 7.86 -3.50
C ASN A 7 6.53 6.92 -2.50
N LYS A 8 6.47 7.29 -1.20
CA LYS A 8 5.67 6.51 -0.25
C LYS A 8 4.20 6.74 -0.53
N SER A 9 3.50 5.63 -0.68
CA SER A 9 2.08 5.61 -0.94
C SER A 9 1.30 5.99 0.32
N ASP A 10 0.03 6.38 0.16
CA ASP A 10 -0.75 6.88 1.29
C ASP A 10 -1.16 5.76 2.26
N HIS A 11 -1.33 4.53 1.76
CA HIS A 11 -1.55 3.36 2.62
C HIS A 11 -0.29 3.01 3.42
N GLU A 12 0.90 3.13 2.83
CA GLU A 12 2.17 2.91 3.54
C GLU A 12 2.36 3.93 4.67
N LYS A 13 2.03 5.21 4.43
CA LYS A 13 2.04 6.26 5.47
C LYS A 13 1.00 6.00 6.56
N PHE A 14 -0.18 5.47 6.21
CA PHE A 14 -1.22 5.13 7.17
C PHE A 14 -0.76 4.03 8.13
N ILE A 15 -0.16 2.96 7.60
CA ILE A 15 0.40 1.85 8.40
C ILE A 15 1.49 2.37 9.34
N GLU A 16 2.40 3.23 8.86
CA GLU A 16 3.44 3.83 9.69
C GLU A 16 2.86 4.71 10.80
N LYS A 17 1.83 5.52 10.48
CA LYS A 17 1.13 6.34 11.45
C LYS A 17 0.41 5.48 12.49
N PHE A 18 -0.24 4.39 12.08
CA PHE A 18 -0.88 3.44 12.99
C PHE A 18 0.14 2.84 13.95
N ALA A 19 1.25 2.31 13.45
CA ALA A 19 2.30 1.71 14.27
C ALA A 19 2.87 2.69 15.31
N LYS A 20 3.00 3.98 14.92
CA LYS A 20 3.45 5.07 15.80
C LYS A 20 2.52 5.31 16.99
N TYR A 21 1.21 5.18 16.83
CA TYR A 21 0.25 5.34 17.93
C TYR A 21 -0.02 4.04 18.69
N TYR A 22 0.00 2.91 17.99
CA TYR A 22 -0.28 1.59 18.57
C TYR A 22 0.74 1.20 19.66
N THR A 23 2.02 1.38 19.39
CA THR A 23 3.12 1.04 20.32
C THR A 23 3.01 1.74 21.68
N PRO A 24 2.87 3.09 21.77
CA PRO A 24 2.74 3.76 23.05
C PRO A 24 1.43 3.43 23.77
N ILE A 25 0.32 3.23 23.04
CA ILE A 25 -0.98 2.85 23.64
C ILE A 25 -0.87 1.52 24.38
N ILE A 26 -0.23 0.52 23.76
CA ILE A 26 -0.12 -0.81 24.35
C ILE A 26 0.87 -0.86 25.51
N LEU A 27 1.94 -0.07 25.41
CA LEU A 27 2.87 0.07 26.52
C LEU A 27 2.17 0.69 27.75
N LEU A 28 1.39 1.75 27.53
CA LEU A 28 0.58 2.37 28.58
C LEU A 28 -0.48 1.42 29.14
N SER A 29 -1.24 0.73 28.28
CA SER A 29 -2.27 -0.21 28.74
C SER A 29 -1.68 -1.36 29.56
N SER A 30 -0.49 -1.86 29.17
CA SER A 30 0.20 -2.91 29.91
C SER A 30 0.66 -2.44 31.28
N ILE A 31 1.21 -1.24 31.40
CA ILE A 31 1.56 -0.64 32.70
C ILE A 31 0.32 -0.46 33.58
N LEU A 32 -0.79 0.01 33.00
CA LEU A 32 -2.05 0.17 33.73
C LEU A 32 -2.57 -1.18 34.24
N VAL A 33 -2.53 -2.24 33.43
CA VAL A 33 -2.92 -3.59 33.84
C VAL A 33 -2.01 -4.13 34.95
N MET A 34 -0.72 -3.79 34.96
CA MET A 34 0.21 -4.18 36.02
C MET A 34 -0.02 -3.42 37.33
N THR A 35 -0.52 -2.18 37.28
CA THR A 35 -0.54 -1.26 38.45
C THR A 35 -1.92 -1.05 39.06
N ILE A 36 -2.99 -1.00 38.26
CA ILE A 36 -4.35 -0.74 38.73
C ILE A 36 -4.85 -1.87 39.66
N PRO A 37 -4.84 -3.15 39.25
CA PRO A 37 -5.46 -4.22 40.04
C PRO A 37 -4.76 -4.48 41.40
N PRO A 38 -3.41 -4.42 41.51
CA PRO A 38 -2.74 -4.49 42.81
C PRO A 38 -3.11 -3.36 43.76
N LEU A 39 -3.49 -2.18 43.24
CA LEU A 39 -3.96 -1.06 44.06
C LEU A 39 -5.31 -1.34 44.74
N PHE A 40 -6.09 -2.30 44.21
CA PHE A 40 -7.33 -2.80 44.79
C PHE A 40 -7.14 -4.05 45.67
N GLY A 41 -5.90 -4.41 46.02
CA GLY A 41 -5.58 -5.53 46.92
C GLY A 41 -5.41 -6.89 46.24
N LEU A 42 -5.32 -6.94 44.90
CA LEU A 42 -5.05 -8.17 44.16
C LEU A 42 -3.55 -8.51 44.15
N ARG A 43 -3.19 -9.79 43.97
CA ARG A 43 -1.80 -10.26 43.94
C ARG A 43 -0.99 -9.60 42.81
N PHE A 44 0.05 -8.84 43.17
CA PHE A 44 0.93 -8.15 42.23
C PHE A 44 1.54 -9.09 41.17
N VAL A 45 2.04 -10.26 41.59
CA VAL A 45 2.70 -11.22 40.70
C VAL A 45 1.81 -11.67 39.55
N ASP A 46 0.52 -11.90 39.83
CA ASP A 46 -0.41 -12.45 38.84
C ASP A 46 -0.76 -11.38 37.77
N TRP A 47 -0.89 -10.12 38.17
CA TRP A 47 -1.18 -9.00 37.27
C TRP A 47 0.05 -8.48 36.53
N PHE A 48 1.23 -8.58 37.15
CA PHE A 48 2.50 -8.38 36.47
C PHE A 48 2.67 -9.37 35.30
N TYR A 49 2.41 -10.66 35.57
CA TYR A 49 2.46 -11.70 34.53
C TYR A 49 1.44 -11.45 33.40
N ARG A 50 0.21 -11.06 33.74
CA ARG A 50 -0.83 -10.71 32.74
C ARG A 50 -0.46 -9.49 31.89
N GLY A 51 0.17 -8.48 32.48
CA GLY A 51 0.67 -7.31 31.74
C GLY A 51 1.77 -7.68 30.75
N LEU A 52 2.67 -8.61 31.11
CA LEU A 52 3.70 -9.11 30.19
C LEU A 52 3.07 -9.91 29.03
N ILE A 53 2.07 -10.75 29.30
CA ILE A 53 1.33 -11.45 28.25
C ILE A 53 0.71 -10.44 27.28
N LEU A 54 0.11 -9.37 27.79
CA LEU A 54 -0.49 -8.33 26.94
C LEU A 54 0.56 -7.71 26.00
N LEU A 55 1.74 -7.34 26.50
CA LEU A 55 2.82 -6.81 25.65
C LEU A 55 3.23 -7.79 24.55
N VAL A 56 3.39 -9.07 24.89
CA VAL A 56 3.88 -10.09 23.95
C VAL A 56 2.85 -10.38 22.85
N VAL A 57 1.59 -10.57 23.22
CA VAL A 57 0.51 -10.87 22.26
C VAL A 57 0.23 -9.69 21.34
N SER A 58 0.59 -8.49 21.76
CA SER A 58 0.33 -7.26 21.03
C SER A 58 1.23 -7.01 19.82
N CYS A 59 2.18 -7.88 19.45
CA CYS A 59 2.97 -7.57 18.25
C CYS A 59 2.07 -7.43 17.01
N PRO A 60 2.03 -6.25 16.34
CA PRO A 60 1.24 -6.07 15.11
C PRO A 60 1.99 -6.60 13.87
N CYS A 61 2.85 -7.60 14.06
CA CYS A 61 3.82 -8.11 13.09
C CYS A 61 3.20 -8.41 11.71
N ALA A 62 1.98 -8.98 11.67
CA ALA A 62 1.30 -9.32 10.41
C ALA A 62 0.79 -8.08 9.66
N LEU A 63 0.31 -7.07 10.39
CA LEU A 63 -0.26 -5.85 9.81
C LEU A 63 0.80 -4.99 9.13
N THR A 64 1.99 -4.89 9.72
CA THR A 64 3.07 -4.07 9.15
C THR A 64 3.68 -4.71 7.91
N LEU A 65 3.70 -6.03 7.83
CA LEU A 65 4.25 -6.77 6.69
C LEU A 65 3.26 -6.92 5.52
N SER A 66 1.95 -6.86 5.75
CA SER A 66 0.96 -7.16 4.70
C SER A 66 1.06 -6.24 3.48
N THR A 67 1.22 -4.93 3.70
CA THR A 67 1.25 -3.92 2.63
C THR A 67 2.48 -4.05 1.70
N PRO A 68 3.74 -4.11 2.19
CA PRO A 68 4.90 -4.27 1.31
C PRO A 68 4.88 -5.62 0.58
N LEU A 69 4.41 -6.69 1.23
CA LEU A 69 4.27 -8.00 0.59
C LEU A 69 3.27 -7.96 -0.58
N ALA A 70 2.10 -7.35 -0.38
CA ALA A 70 1.10 -7.19 -1.43
C ALA A 70 1.62 -6.35 -2.61
N ASN A 71 2.36 -5.28 -2.34
CA ASN A 71 2.94 -4.40 -3.36
C ASN A 71 4.01 -5.13 -4.20
N ILE A 72 4.91 -5.87 -3.56
CA ILE A 72 5.95 -6.66 -4.26
C ILE A 72 5.32 -7.78 -5.09
N ALA A 73 4.32 -8.48 -4.55
CA ALA A 73 3.60 -9.53 -5.27
C ALA A 73 2.90 -8.98 -6.52
N SER A 74 2.23 -7.84 -6.38
CA SER A 74 1.55 -7.15 -7.49
C SER A 74 2.53 -6.68 -8.57
N LEU A 75 3.64 -6.05 -8.18
CA LEU A 75 4.70 -5.64 -9.11
C LEU A 75 5.28 -6.84 -9.88
N THR A 76 5.57 -7.92 -9.17
CA THR A 76 6.12 -9.15 -9.77
C THR A 76 5.16 -9.73 -10.79
N LYS A 77 3.86 -9.76 -10.48
CA LYS A 77 2.82 -10.24 -11.40
C LYS A 77 2.74 -9.37 -12.65
N LEU A 78 2.67 -8.04 -12.49
CA LEU A 78 2.58 -7.10 -13.61
C LEU A 78 3.82 -7.17 -14.52
N ALA A 79 5.02 -7.28 -13.94
CA ALA A 79 6.26 -7.42 -14.71
C ALA A 79 6.27 -8.70 -15.56
N ARG A 80 5.71 -9.81 -15.06
CA ARG A 80 5.58 -11.07 -15.83
C ARG A 80 4.60 -10.95 -17.00
N GLU A 81 3.61 -10.07 -16.89
CA GLU A 81 2.64 -9.76 -17.95
C GLU A 81 3.14 -8.65 -18.90
N GLY A 82 4.41 -8.22 -18.78
CA GLY A 82 4.98 -7.16 -19.63
C GLY A 82 4.53 -5.75 -19.26
N ILE A 83 3.87 -5.56 -18.12
CA ILE A 83 3.42 -4.25 -17.63
C ILE A 83 4.48 -3.68 -16.70
N LEU A 84 5.15 -2.61 -17.14
CA LEU A 84 6.17 -1.91 -16.34
C LEU A 84 5.53 -0.83 -15.47
N VAL A 85 5.60 -1.00 -14.14
CA VAL A 85 5.16 0.01 -13.16
C VAL A 85 6.36 0.62 -12.45
N LYS A 86 6.51 1.96 -12.53
CA LYS A 86 7.64 2.71 -11.96
C LYS A 86 7.45 3.05 -10.46
N GLY A 87 7.14 2.05 -9.64
CA GLY A 87 7.07 2.16 -8.18
C GLY A 87 5.69 1.91 -7.56
N ASN A 88 5.68 1.66 -6.25
CA ASN A 88 4.50 1.18 -5.51
C ASN A 88 3.34 2.18 -5.49
N LYS A 89 3.64 3.49 -5.44
CA LYS A 89 2.64 4.56 -5.41
C LYS A 89 1.64 4.46 -6.57
N PHE A 90 2.12 4.11 -7.77
CA PHE A 90 1.27 3.98 -8.96
C PHE A 90 0.34 2.76 -8.89
N ILE A 91 0.76 1.68 -8.21
CA ILE A 91 -0.14 0.53 -7.96
C ILE A 91 -1.28 0.94 -7.04
N GLU A 92 -1.01 1.77 -6.03
CA GLU A 92 -2.07 2.25 -5.15
C GLU A 92 -2.96 3.32 -5.78
N GLU A 93 -2.42 4.19 -6.63
CA GLU A 93 -3.23 5.17 -7.36
C GLU A 93 -4.10 4.52 -8.43
N LEU A 94 -3.67 3.41 -9.03
CA LEU A 94 -4.45 2.63 -9.99
C LEU A 94 -5.84 2.25 -9.46
N GLN A 95 -6.00 2.04 -8.15
CA GLN A 95 -7.29 1.70 -7.54
C GLN A 95 -8.32 2.83 -7.60
N ASN A 96 -7.87 4.09 -7.73
CA ASN A 96 -8.70 5.29 -7.71
C ASN A 96 -8.96 5.85 -9.13
N ILE A 97 -8.47 5.18 -10.18
CA ILE A 97 -8.68 5.64 -11.56
C ILE A 97 -10.11 5.32 -12.00
N GLU A 98 -10.87 6.36 -12.31
CA GLU A 98 -12.25 6.24 -12.79
C GLU A 98 -12.37 6.31 -14.32
N ALA A 99 -11.40 6.92 -14.99
CA ALA A 99 -11.41 7.15 -16.41
C ALA A 99 -10.02 6.94 -17.03
N PHE A 100 -10.00 6.35 -18.22
CA PHE A 100 -8.79 6.22 -19.04
C PHE A 100 -8.91 7.13 -20.26
N ALA A 101 -7.97 8.06 -20.40
CA ALA A 101 -7.80 8.84 -21.61
C ALA A 101 -6.67 8.22 -22.43
N PHE A 102 -6.99 7.75 -23.64
CA PHE A 102 -6.02 7.17 -24.55
C PHE A 102 -5.59 8.22 -25.58
N ASP A 103 -4.29 8.34 -25.81
CA ASP A 103 -3.79 9.02 -26.98
C ASP A 103 -4.13 8.20 -28.24
N LYS A 104 -4.45 8.85 -29.35
CA LYS A 104 -4.82 8.14 -30.57
C LYS A 104 -3.58 7.68 -31.33
N THR A 105 -2.65 8.59 -31.56
CA THR A 105 -1.49 8.36 -32.44
C THR A 105 -0.40 7.64 -31.66
N GLY A 106 -0.01 6.42 -32.06
CA GLY A 106 1.05 5.66 -31.38
C GLY A 106 0.61 4.88 -30.14
N THR A 107 -0.62 5.07 -29.65
CA THR A 107 -1.22 4.21 -28.60
C THR A 107 -2.36 3.36 -29.17
N LEU A 108 -3.45 3.97 -29.66
CA LEU A 108 -4.54 3.21 -30.32
C LEU A 108 -4.22 2.84 -31.77
N THR A 109 -3.31 3.58 -32.40
CA THR A 109 -2.89 3.37 -33.79
C THR A 109 -1.38 3.17 -33.85
N GLU A 110 -0.90 2.52 -34.92
CA GLU A 110 0.53 2.31 -35.16
C GLU A 110 1.33 3.61 -35.38
N GLY A 111 0.67 4.77 -35.48
CA GLY A 111 1.30 6.04 -35.81
C GLY A 111 1.85 6.12 -37.24
N LYS A 112 1.51 5.13 -38.08
CA LYS A 112 1.94 5.03 -39.49
C LYS A 112 0.77 5.37 -40.41
N LEU A 113 0.95 6.37 -41.26
CA LEU A 113 -0.04 6.72 -42.28
C LEU A 113 -0.10 5.61 -43.33
N LYS A 114 -1.32 5.16 -43.63
CA LYS A 114 -1.62 4.22 -44.72
C LYS A 114 -2.72 4.82 -45.56
N ILE A 115 -2.63 4.64 -46.88
CA ILE A 115 -3.72 4.98 -47.79
C ILE A 115 -4.85 3.99 -47.48
N PHE A 116 -5.99 4.52 -47.03
CA PHE A 116 -7.17 3.70 -46.72
C PHE A 116 -8.04 3.49 -47.96
N ASP A 117 -8.19 4.53 -48.77
CA ASP A 117 -9.04 4.50 -49.95
C ASP A 117 -8.53 5.49 -51.01
N ILE A 118 -8.77 5.18 -52.28
CA ILE A 118 -8.48 6.04 -53.43
C ILE A 118 -9.77 6.15 -54.25
N LEU A 119 -10.44 7.28 -54.13
CA LEU A 119 -11.66 7.57 -54.88
C LEU A 119 -11.29 8.33 -56.16
N SER A 120 -11.23 7.62 -57.29
CA SER A 120 -11.05 8.24 -58.60
C SER A 120 -12.38 8.80 -59.13
N TYR A 121 -12.40 10.09 -59.42
CA TYR A 121 -13.52 10.73 -60.12
C TYR A 121 -13.35 10.54 -61.64
N ASN A 122 -14.41 10.07 -62.33
CA ASN A 122 -14.45 9.75 -63.78
C ASN A 122 -13.67 8.52 -64.28
N GLY A 123 -13.32 7.55 -63.43
CA GLY A 123 -12.81 6.25 -63.88
C GLY A 123 -11.44 6.28 -64.58
N ILE A 124 -10.67 7.35 -64.39
CA ILE A 124 -9.27 7.42 -64.83
C ILE A 124 -8.44 6.87 -63.67
N SER A 125 -8.00 5.63 -63.85
CA SER A 125 -7.06 4.90 -62.99
C SER A 125 -5.62 5.36 -63.21
#